data_AF-A0A6M6JFD3-F1
#
_entry.id   AF-A0A6M6JFD3-F1
#
_cell.length_a   1.000
_cell.length_b   1.000
_cell.length_c   1.000
_cell.angle_alpha   90.00
_cell.angle_beta   90.00
_cell.angle_gamma   90.00
#
_symmetry.space_group_name_H-M   'P 1'
#
loop_
_entity.id
_entity.type
_entity.pdbx_description
1 polymer ?
#
loop_
_entity_poly.entity_id
_entity_poly.type
_entity_poly.pdbx_seq_one_letter_code
_entity_poly.pdbx_strand_id
1 'polypeptide(L)'
;MDYCGPRGLPRSKFLGWPKDDQDAAIVWVIRERSVHAACGTRREDWDPEQGGHPRAFVATVDVCPGCAALENRQARFDKQREKGDLEPGSSLVLRRQEGLP
;
A
#
# COMPACT_ATOMS: atom_id res chain seq x y z
N MET A 1 -8.44 -5.75 -18.15
CA MET A 1 -7.16 -6.49 -17.97
C MET A 1 -6.71 -6.52 -16.50
N ASP A 2 -7.44 -5.89 -15.58
CA ASP A 2 -6.94 -5.59 -14.22
C ASP A 2 -6.96 -6.76 -13.25
N TYR A 3 -7.76 -7.80 -13.50
CA TYR A 3 -7.64 -9.06 -12.77
C TYR A 3 -6.34 -9.80 -13.14
N CYS A 4 -6.05 -9.88 -14.45
CA CYS A 4 -5.03 -10.73 -15.04
C CYS A 4 -3.61 -10.19 -14.89
N GLY A 5 -3.39 -8.90 -15.21
CA GLY A 5 -2.07 -8.28 -15.28
C GLY A 5 -1.26 -8.38 -13.99
N PRO A 6 -1.77 -7.89 -12.85
CA PRO A 6 -1.08 -7.95 -11.55
C PRO A 6 -0.76 -9.37 -11.07
N ARG A 7 -1.47 -10.37 -11.60
CA ARG A 7 -1.32 -11.79 -11.23
C ARG A 7 -0.48 -12.58 -12.23
N GLY A 8 0.06 -11.93 -13.27
CA GLY A 8 0.81 -12.59 -14.33
C GLY A 8 -0.02 -13.62 -15.12
N LEU A 9 -1.35 -13.51 -15.12
CA LEU A 9 -2.24 -14.46 -15.77
C LEU A 9 -2.43 -14.07 -17.25
N PRO A 10 -2.11 -14.95 -18.23
CA PRO A 10 -2.40 -14.66 -19.62
C PRO A 10 -3.90 -14.50 -19.87
N ARG A 11 -4.30 -13.51 -20.68
CA ARG A 11 -5.71 -13.28 -21.03
C ARG A 11 -6.38 -14.53 -21.61
N SER A 12 -5.68 -15.27 -22.48
CA SER A 12 -6.20 -16.50 -23.07
C SER A 12 -6.52 -17.56 -22.02
N LYS A 13 -5.71 -17.65 -20.96
CA LYS A 13 -5.94 -18.58 -19.85
C LYS A 13 -7.19 -18.18 -19.06
N PHE A 14 -7.35 -16.88 -18.76
CA PHE A 14 -8.56 -16.37 -18.10
C PHE A 14 -9.83 -16.63 -18.92
N LEU A 15 -9.80 -16.34 -20.22
CA LEU A 15 -10.95 -16.55 -21.11
C LEU A 15 -11.27 -18.04 -21.32
N GLY A 16 -10.32 -18.94 -21.02
CA GLY A 16 -10.52 -20.38 -21.03
C GLY A 16 -11.12 -20.95 -19.76
N TRP A 17 -11.35 -20.14 -18.71
CA TRP A 17 -12.00 -20.60 -17.48
C TRP A 17 -13.50 -20.82 -17.69
N PRO A 18 -14.16 -21.65 -16.84
CA PRO A 18 -15.61 -21.67 -16.74
C PRO A 18 -16.18 -20.25 -16.59
N LYS A 19 -17.36 -20.00 -17.18
CA LYS A 19 -17.97 -18.67 -17.16
C LYS A 19 -18.18 -18.13 -15.74
N ASP A 20 -18.63 -18.99 -14.82
CA ASP A 20 -18.88 -18.60 -13.42
C ASP A 20 -17.59 -18.16 -12.72
N ASP A 21 -16.46 -18.79 -13.02
CA ASP A 21 -15.16 -18.40 -12.48
C ASP A 21 -14.68 -17.06 -13.05
N GLN A 22 -14.96 -16.80 -14.34
CA GLN A 22 -14.69 -15.50 -14.96
C GLN A 22 -15.55 -14.41 -14.32
N ASP A 23 -16.84 -14.68 -14.13
CA ASP A 23 -17.78 -13.73 -13.53
C ASP A 23 -17.39 -13.44 -12.07
N ALA A 24 -17.04 -14.47 -11.28
CA ALA A 24 -16.54 -14.31 -9.92
C ALA A 24 -15.27 -13.45 -9.85
N ALA A 25 -14.32 -13.66 -10.78
CA ALA A 25 -13.11 -12.85 -10.86
C ALA A 25 -13.42 -11.38 -11.22
N ILE A 26 -14.37 -11.14 -12.12
CA ILE A 26 -14.82 -9.79 -12.49
C ILE A 26 -15.49 -9.11 -11.29
N VAL A 27 -16.41 -9.81 -10.61
CA VAL A 27 -17.07 -9.31 -9.39
C VAL A 27 -16.05 -8.99 -8.31
N TRP A 28 -15.03 -9.83 -8.14
CA TRP A 28 -13.92 -9.56 -7.22
C TRP A 28 -13.21 -8.23 -7.55
N VAL A 29 -12.90 -7.96 -8.83
CA VAL A 29 -12.27 -6.69 -9.24
C VAL A 29 -13.18 -5.49 -8.99
N ILE A 30 -14.47 -5.63 -9.30
CA ILE A 30 -15.46 -4.57 -9.05
C ILE A 30 -15.51 -4.27 -7.55
N ARG A 31 -15.56 -5.31 -6.72
CA ARG A 31 -15.54 -5.17 -5.27
C ARG A 31 -14.24 -4.55 -4.77
N GLU A 32 -13.09 -4.93 -5.31
CA GLU A 32 -11.81 -4.33 -4.92
C GLU A 32 -11.77 -2.82 -5.21
N ARG A 33 -12.44 -2.40 -6.28
CA ARG A 33 -12.54 -0.99 -6.70
C ARG A 33 -13.63 -0.19 -6.00
N SER A 34 -14.58 -0.84 -5.31
CA SER A 34 -15.68 -0.15 -4.65
C SER A 34 -15.29 0.54 -3.34
N VAL A 35 -14.01 0.47 -2.95
CA VAL A 35 -13.48 1.21 -1.81
C VAL A 35 -13.54 2.71 -2.04
N HIS A 36 -13.83 3.46 -0.98
CA HIS A 36 -13.69 4.90 -1.00
C HIS A 36 -12.22 5.30 -1.16
N ALA A 37 -11.91 6.13 -2.16
CA ALA A 37 -10.53 6.45 -2.54
C ALA A 37 -9.70 7.08 -1.41
N ALA A 38 -10.33 7.82 -0.49
CA ALA A 38 -9.61 8.50 0.59
C ALA A 38 -9.36 7.61 1.82
N CYS A 39 -10.29 6.70 2.15
CA CYS A 39 -10.21 5.93 3.41
C CYS A 39 -10.13 4.41 3.23
N GLY A 40 -10.25 3.89 2.00
CA GLY A 40 -10.09 2.46 1.71
C GLY A 40 -11.23 1.55 2.18
N THR A 41 -12.23 2.08 2.88
CA THR A 41 -13.40 1.33 3.35
C THR A 41 -14.53 1.34 2.33
N ARG A 42 -15.45 0.38 2.40
CA ARG A 42 -16.68 0.36 1.59
C ARG A 42 -17.85 0.87 2.39
N ARG A 43 -18.94 1.25 1.71
CA ARG A 43 -20.15 1.74 2.38
C ARG A 43 -20.84 0.61 3.15
N GLU A 44 -20.90 -0.58 2.55
CA GLU A 44 -21.52 -1.75 3.19
C GLU A 44 -20.82 -2.16 4.50
N ASP A 45 -19.52 -1.85 4.66
CA ASP A 45 -18.80 -2.17 5.90
C ASP A 45 -19.39 -1.42 7.12
N TRP A 46 -20.10 -0.31 6.90
CA TRP A 46 -20.70 0.52 7.93
C TRP A 46 -22.21 0.32 8.11
N ASP A 47 -22.86 -0.39 7.19
CA ASP A 47 -24.32 -0.49 7.10
C ASP A 47 -24.84 -1.79 7.75
N PRO A 48 -25.54 -1.72 8.89
CA PRO A 48 -26.08 -2.90 9.56
C PRO A 48 -27.06 -3.71 8.71
N GLU A 49 -27.80 -3.08 7.80
CA GLU A 49 -28.75 -3.79 6.93
C GLU A 49 -28.03 -4.66 5.89
N GLN A 50 -26.76 -4.36 5.62
CA GLN A 50 -25.88 -5.13 4.72
C GLN A 50 -24.86 -5.98 5.49
N GLY A 51 -25.04 -6.14 6.81
CA GLY A 51 -24.14 -6.91 7.67
C GLY A 51 -22.89 -6.18 8.15
N GLY A 52 -22.79 -4.88 7.89
CA GLY A 52 -21.75 -4.00 8.41
C GLY A 52 -21.98 -3.54 9.84
N HIS A 53 -21.08 -2.69 10.34
CA HIS A 53 -21.19 -2.16 11.70
C HIS A 53 -20.69 -0.70 11.76
N PRO A 54 -21.38 0.23 12.46
CA PRO A 54 -20.96 1.64 12.55
C PRO A 54 -19.59 1.84 13.22
N ARG A 55 -19.08 0.82 13.90
CA ARG A 55 -17.72 0.77 14.50
C ARG A 55 -16.84 -0.31 13.87
N ALA A 56 -17.03 -0.61 12.59
CA ALA A 56 -16.24 -1.62 11.87
C ALA A 56 -14.75 -1.29 11.81
N PHE A 57 -14.39 0.00 11.81
CA PHE A 57 -13.01 0.47 11.78
C PHE A 57 -12.72 1.49 12.89
N VAL A 58 -11.48 1.49 13.34
CA VAL A 58 -10.91 2.49 14.26
C VAL A 58 -9.68 3.09 13.58
N ALA A 59 -9.58 4.41 13.57
CA ALA A 59 -8.38 5.08 13.06
C ALA A 59 -7.24 4.90 14.07
N THR A 60 -6.14 4.28 13.62
CA THR A 60 -4.93 4.08 14.42
C THR A 60 -3.75 4.81 13.79
N VAL A 61 -2.82 5.27 14.62
CA VAL A 61 -1.54 5.81 14.16
C VAL A 61 -0.51 4.69 14.14
N ASP A 62 0.03 4.38 12.96
CA ASP A 62 1.15 3.45 12.80
C ASP A 62 2.45 4.24 12.55
N VAL A 63 3.53 3.83 13.21
CA VAL A 63 4.83 4.49 13.08
C VAL A 63 5.78 3.53 12.37
N CYS A 64 6.09 3.83 11.11
CA CYS A 64 7.08 3.08 10.35
C CYS A 64 8.49 3.29 10.95
N PRO A 65 9.18 2.24 11.44
CA PRO A 65 10.50 2.38 12.03
C PRO A 65 11.55 2.95 11.06
N GLY A 66 11.45 2.60 9.77
CA GLY A 66 12.35 3.12 8.74
C GLY A 66 12.17 4.62 8.49
N CYS A 67 10.92 5.09 8.41
CA CYS A 67 10.62 6.51 8.28
C CYS A 67 11.08 7.29 9.52
N ALA A 68 10.80 6.78 10.72
CA ALA A 68 11.29 7.37 11.96
C ALA A 68 12.83 7.46 11.99
N ALA A 69 13.55 6.42 11.54
CA ALA A 69 15.00 6.44 11.45
C ALA A 69 15.51 7.50 10.44
N LEU A 70 14.84 7.65 9.28
CA LEU A 70 15.16 8.66 8.29
C LEU A 70 14.96 10.07 8.85
N GLU A 71 13.80 10.36 9.44
CA GLU A 71 13.48 11.66 10.04
C GLU A 71 14.51 12.05 11.11
N ASN A 72 14.86 11.10 11.97
CA ASN A 72 15.90 11.30 12.99
C ASN A 72 17.28 11.61 12.38
N ARG A 73 17.65 10.95 11.28
CA ARG A 73 18.94 11.19 10.61
C ARG A 73 18.94 12.47 9.77
N GLN A 74 17.79 12.88 9.26
CA GLN A 74 17.60 14.07 8.40
C GLN A 74 18.04 15.34 9.13
N ALA A 75 17.61 15.54 10.38
CA ALA A 75 18.03 16.70 11.17
C ALA A 75 19.55 16.84 11.32
N ARG A 76 20.26 15.71 11.39
CA ARG A 76 21.73 15.70 11.44
C ARG A 76 22.35 15.93 10.05
N PHE A 77 21.69 15.46 9.00
CA PHE A 77 22.11 15.63 7.61
C PHE A 77 22.03 17.09 7.19
N ASP A 78 20.94 17.79 7.52
CA ASP A 78 20.76 19.19 7.20
C ASP A 78 21.83 20.07 7.85
N LYS A 79 22.15 19.82 9.12
CA LYS A 79 23.25 20.52 9.82
C LYS A 79 24.61 20.29 9.18
N GLN A 80 24.90 19.08 8.69
CA GLN A 80 26.16 18.78 7.99
C GLN A 80 26.23 19.52 6.65
N ARG A 81 25.10 19.59 5.93
CA ARG A 81 25.01 20.33 4.67
C ARG A 81 25.21 21.83 4.86
N GLU A 82 24.56 22.43 5.86
CA GLU A 82 24.71 23.86 6.20
C GLU A 82 26.14 24.23 6.57
N LYS A 83 26.85 23.33 7.26
CA LYS A 83 28.27 23.50 7.64
C LYS A 83 29.24 23.32 6.47
N GLY A 84 28.78 22.80 5.34
CA GLY A 84 29.65 22.43 4.22
C GLY A 84 30.40 21.11 4.43
N ASP A 85 29.96 20.27 5.37
CA ASP A 85 30.57 18.94 5.63
C ASP A 85 30.15 17.89 4.58
N LEU A 86 29.24 18.24 3.66
CA LEU A 86 28.70 17.35 2.63
C LEU A 86 28.92 17.95 1.24
N GLU A 87 29.35 17.09 0.32
CA GLU A 87 29.45 17.44 -1.09
C GLU A 87 28.06 17.77 -1.69
N PRO A 88 27.97 18.74 -2.61
CA PRO A 88 26.75 18.99 -3.38
C PRO A 88 26.23 17.72 -4.04
N GLY A 89 24.90 17.52 -3.98
CA GLY A 89 24.25 16.31 -4.51
C GLY A 89 24.23 15.11 -3.55
N SER A 90 24.78 15.23 -2.35
CA SER A 90 24.62 14.23 -1.29
C SER A 90 23.13 13.99 -0.98
N SER A 91 22.76 12.73 -0.75
CA SER A 91 21.40 12.34 -0.36
C SER A 91 21.40 11.35 0.81
N LEU A 92 20.36 11.40 1.62
CA LEU A 92 20.15 10.45 2.71
C LEU A 92 19.43 9.21 2.18
N VAL A 93 20.01 8.03 2.43
CA VAL A 93 19.43 6.74 2.02
C VAL A 93 19.46 5.74 3.16
N LEU A 94 18.39 4.96 3.32
CA LEU A 94 18.42 3.77 4.17
C LEU A 94 19.20 2.66 3.45
N ARG A 95 20.11 2.01 4.17
CA ARG A 95 20.77 0.80 3.69
C ARG A 95 20.51 -0.34 4.66
N ARG A 96 20.33 -1.54 4.12
CA ARG A 96 20.33 -2.76 4.92
C ARG A 96 21.74 -2.97 5.43
N GLN A 97 21.90 -3.11 6.74
CA GLN A 97 23.17 -3.46 7.32
C GLN A 97 23.42 -4.94 7.07
N GLU A 98 24.55 -5.26 6.43
CA GLU A 98 24.98 -6.65 6.22
C GLU A 98 25.60 -7.18 7.52
N GLY A 99 25.27 -8.43 7.89
CA GLY A 99 25.84 -9.09 9.06
C GLY A 99 25.20 -8.74 10.41
N LEU A 100 23.91 -8.37 10.45
CA LEU A 100 23.15 -8.54 11.69
C LEU A 100 22.98 -10.05 11.98
N PRO A 101 23.12 -10.49 13.24
CA PRO A 101 22.90 -11.88 13.63
C PRO A 101 21.49 -12.37 13.30
#